data_AF-A0A2K0WB56-F1
#
_entry.id   AF-A0A2K0WB56-F1
#
_cell.length_a   1.000
_cell.length_b   1.000
_cell.length_c   1.000
_cell.angle_alpha   90.00
_cell.angle_beta   90.00
_cell.angle_gamma   90.00
#
_symmetry.space_group_name_H-M   'P 1'
#
loop_
_entity.id
_entity.type
_entity.pdbx_description
1 polymer ?
#
loop_
_entity_poly.entity_id
_entity_poly.type
_entity_poly.pdbx_seq_one_letter_code
_entity_poly.pdbx_strand_id
1 'polypeptide(L)'
;MGPYQHVVTRIDSSDDPGSLVYNSLSARLSRSNSTQLQIYQQRAWLFFDDTRLYLPRISGRPRFPSQNFLCQEADRWVSRGGGGLVENSELIRSQRRSQKWQDEYATIETKRADDKTIRELRENYSTLRHEFEALQQAMSGNSELSVPVLEEPEVLREEAEKMIEQHTACDLATVAKYVRYLPLASCIVCRQPHHTATIPASSRLFAGKTLAEIELFLDLYLRVLDEDGTLDLEEPIDFCFGLG
;
A
#
# COMPACT_ATOMS: atom_id res chain seq x y z
N MET A 1 4.15 37.67 37.43
CA MET A 1 3.99 36.24 37.10
C MET A 1 4.12 36.11 35.59
N GLY A 2 5.33 35.84 35.09
CA GLY A 2 5.59 35.70 33.65
C GLY A 2 5.14 34.32 33.14
N PRO A 3 4.85 34.17 31.84
CA PRO A 3 4.40 32.91 31.27
C PRO A 3 5.56 31.89 31.28
N TYR A 4 5.31 30.73 31.88
CA TYR A 4 6.24 29.60 31.89
C TYR A 4 6.39 29.06 30.47
N GLN A 5 7.57 29.21 29.87
CA GLN A 5 7.87 28.75 28.53
C GLN A 5 8.60 27.40 28.63
N HIS A 6 7.92 26.30 28.34
CA HIS A 6 8.55 24.99 28.29
C HIS A 6 9.31 24.87 26.95
N VAL A 7 10.63 25.08 26.99
CA VAL A 7 11.50 24.78 25.86
C VAL A 7 11.65 23.26 25.81
N VAL A 8 10.88 22.60 24.94
CA VAL A 8 11.09 21.20 24.60
C VAL A 8 12.27 21.18 23.64
N THR A 9 13.47 20.95 24.16
CA THR A 9 14.63 20.61 23.33
C THR A 9 14.34 19.27 22.67
N ARG A 10 14.09 19.29 21.35
CA ARG A 10 14.15 18.08 20.54
C ARG A 10 15.57 17.53 20.68
N ILE A 11 15.67 16.36 21.30
CA ILE A 11 16.91 15.59 21.28
C ILE A 11 16.95 14.99 19.88
N ASP A 12 17.78 15.57 19.02
CA ASP A 12 18.04 15.00 17.70
C ASP A 12 18.53 13.57 17.89
N SER A 13 17.89 12.62 17.20
CA SER A 13 18.29 11.23 17.20
C SER A 13 19.59 11.11 16.41
N SER A 14 20.72 11.30 17.08
CA SER A 14 21.99 10.80 16.57
C SER A 14 21.91 9.27 16.57
N ASP A 15 22.17 8.65 15.43
CA ASP A 15 22.31 7.19 15.24
C ASP A 15 23.54 6.63 15.97
N ASP A 16 23.63 6.90 17.27
CA ASP A 16 24.67 6.40 18.17
C ASP A 16 24.07 5.20 18.92
N PRO A 17 24.71 4.02 18.93
CA PRO A 17 24.14 2.79 19.45
C PRO A 17 23.96 2.88 20.96
N GLY A 18 22.79 3.38 21.37
CA GLY A 18 22.35 3.48 22.76
C GLY A 18 23.15 4.50 23.56
N SER A 19 22.55 5.67 23.81
CA SER A 19 23.04 6.63 24.80
C SER A 19 23.57 5.88 26.05
N LEU A 20 24.88 5.99 26.32
CA LEU A 20 25.54 5.35 27.47
C LEU A 20 24.82 5.65 28.80
N VAL A 21 24.16 6.80 28.87
CA VAL A 21 23.32 7.22 29.99
C VAL A 21 22.05 6.38 30.06
N TYR A 22 21.37 6.15 28.94
CA TYR A 22 20.20 5.26 28.89
C TYR A 22 20.57 3.82 29.27
N ASN A 23 21.67 3.29 28.75
CA ASN A 23 22.10 1.92 29.04
C ASN A 23 22.51 1.74 30.51
N SER A 24 23.21 2.72 31.10
CA SER A 24 23.58 2.67 32.52
C SER A 24 22.38 2.85 33.46
N LEU A 25 21.42 3.71 33.11
CA LEU A 25 20.17 3.87 33.86
C LEU A 25 19.29 2.63 33.72
N SER A 26 19.13 2.09 32.51
CA SER A 26 18.41 0.84 32.24
C SER A 26 18.99 -0.32 33.05
N ALA A 27 20.31 -0.53 33.01
CA ALA A 27 20.97 -1.59 33.78
C ALA A 27 20.81 -1.42 35.30
N ARG A 28 20.80 -0.18 35.80
CA ARG A 28 20.56 0.10 37.24
C ARG A 28 19.10 -0.12 37.64
N LEU A 29 18.15 0.29 36.79
CA LEU A 29 16.72 0.15 37.05
C LEU A 29 16.28 -1.33 36.96
N SER A 30 16.82 -2.08 36.00
CA SER A 30 16.54 -3.52 35.82
C SER A 30 17.10 -4.41 36.93
N ARG A 31 18.01 -3.89 37.78
CA ARG A 31 18.58 -4.63 38.91
C ARG A 31 17.76 -4.56 40.20
N SER A 32 16.80 -3.65 40.30
CA SER A 32 15.97 -3.52 41.50
C SER A 32 14.49 -3.41 41.15
N ASN A 33 13.77 -4.53 41.31
CA ASN A 33 12.32 -4.59 41.13
C ASN A 33 11.57 -3.54 41.97
N SER A 34 12.12 -3.16 43.14
CA SER A 34 11.55 -2.11 44.00
C SER A 34 11.54 -0.73 43.34
N THR A 35 12.60 -0.37 42.61
CA THR A 35 12.71 0.95 41.96
C THR A 35 11.83 1.02 40.72
N GLN A 36 11.75 -0.06 39.94
CA GLN A 36 10.77 -0.15 38.84
C GLN A 36 9.34 -0.06 39.37
N LEU A 37 9.03 -0.78 40.45
CA LEU A 37 7.72 -0.71 41.11
C LEU A 37 7.40 0.72 41.57
N GLN A 38 8.36 1.42 42.19
CA GLN A 38 8.18 2.82 42.60
C GLN A 38 7.98 3.76 41.41
N ILE A 39 8.71 3.58 40.31
CA ILE A 39 8.54 4.38 39.08
C ILE A 39 7.17 4.13 38.47
N TYR A 40 6.70 2.88 38.40
CA TYR A 40 5.36 2.57 37.91
C TYR A 40 4.28 3.16 38.81
N GLN A 41 4.47 3.09 40.13
CA GLN A 41 3.58 3.75 41.10
C GLN A 41 3.55 5.27 40.88
N GLN A 42 4.70 5.93 40.79
CA GLN A 42 4.78 7.39 40.55
C GLN A 42 4.15 7.80 39.21
N ARG A 43 4.38 7.02 38.14
CA ARG A 43 3.77 7.26 36.83
C ARG A 43 2.26 7.07 36.85
N ALA A 44 1.76 6.06 37.57
CA ALA A 44 0.33 5.86 37.74
C ALA A 44 -0.31 7.02 38.53
N TRP A 45 0.38 7.52 39.57
CA TRP A 45 -0.10 8.65 40.39
C TRP A 45 -0.25 9.95 39.59
N LEU A 46 0.64 10.25 38.65
CA LEU A 46 0.51 11.40 37.74
C LEU A 46 -0.76 11.37 36.89
N PHE A 47 -1.30 10.19 36.59
CA PHE A 47 -2.60 10.05 35.93
C PHE A 47 -3.78 10.20 36.90
N PHE A 48 -3.60 9.94 38.19
CA PHE A 48 -4.69 9.90 39.18
C PHE A 48 -4.94 11.24 39.89
N ASP A 49 -3.96 12.15 39.86
CA ASP A 49 -4.04 13.47 40.49
C ASP A 49 -4.60 14.56 39.56
N ASP A 50 -4.78 14.28 38.26
CA ASP A 50 -5.45 15.23 37.36
C ASP A 50 -6.97 15.20 37.58
N THR A 51 -7.45 16.13 38.40
CA THR A 51 -8.87 16.30 38.74
C THR A 51 -9.74 16.67 37.53
N ARG A 52 -9.15 17.02 36.37
CA ARG A 52 -9.87 17.24 35.12
C ARG A 52 -10.32 15.94 34.46
N LEU A 53 -9.64 14.83 34.74
CA LEU A 53 -9.91 13.53 34.11
C LEU A 53 -10.80 12.63 34.96
N TYR A 54 -10.98 12.92 36.25
CA TYR A 54 -11.78 12.07 37.15
C TYR A 54 -12.71 12.90 38.04
N LEU A 55 -14.01 12.59 38.03
CA LEU A 55 -15.00 13.23 38.88
C LEU A 55 -14.68 13.06 40.39
N PRO A 56 -15.15 13.97 41.26
CA PRO A 56 -14.98 13.86 42.72
C PRO A 56 -15.52 12.53 43.23
N ARG A 57 -14.88 11.99 44.27
CA ARG A 57 -15.24 10.68 44.86
C ARG A 57 -16.65 10.78 45.48
N ILE A 58 -17.62 10.10 44.88
CA ILE A 58 -18.99 9.96 45.41
C ILE A 58 -19.11 8.55 46.01
N SER A 59 -19.77 8.42 47.16
CA SER A 59 -19.90 7.16 47.91
C SER A 59 -20.51 6.00 47.12
N GLY A 60 -21.22 6.28 46.02
CA GLY A 60 -21.82 5.26 45.13
C GLY A 60 -20.93 4.78 43.98
N ARG A 61 -19.77 5.39 43.72
CA ARG A 61 -18.87 4.97 42.63
C ARG A 61 -17.41 5.27 42.99
N PRO A 62 -16.64 4.29 43.49
CA PRO A 62 -15.23 4.50 43.76
C PRO A 62 -14.50 4.86 42.46
N ARG A 63 -13.58 5.84 42.54
CA ARG A 63 -12.79 6.34 41.40
C ARG A 63 -11.89 5.25 40.81
N PHE A 64 -11.57 4.24 41.62
CA PHE A 64 -10.79 3.07 41.24
C PHE A 64 -11.59 1.79 41.44
N PRO A 65 -11.41 0.80 40.55
CA PRO A 65 -11.92 -0.53 40.79
C PRO A 65 -11.30 -1.10 42.07
N SER A 66 -12.07 -1.84 42.86
CA SER A 66 -11.55 -2.48 44.06
C SER A 66 -10.57 -3.60 43.69
N GLN A 67 -9.66 -3.96 44.59
CA GLN A 67 -8.76 -5.09 44.38
C GLN A 67 -9.54 -6.37 44.03
N ASN A 68 -10.68 -6.60 44.71
CA ASN A 68 -11.56 -7.72 44.42
C ASN A 68 -12.17 -7.65 43.01
N PHE A 69 -12.52 -6.46 42.53
CA PHE A 69 -13.02 -6.27 41.17
C PHE A 69 -11.93 -6.59 40.14
N LEU A 70 -10.70 -6.12 40.35
CA LEU A 70 -9.57 -6.41 39.45
C LEU A 70 -9.26 -7.91 39.41
N CYS A 71 -9.22 -8.58 40.56
CA CYS A 71 -9.01 -10.03 40.64
C CYS A 71 -10.12 -10.84 39.96
N GLN A 72 -11.35 -10.32 39.93
CA GLN A 72 -12.48 -10.98 39.26
C GLN A 72 -12.52 -10.72 37.75
N GLU A 73 -12.02 -9.56 37.29
CA GLU A 73 -11.96 -9.23 35.86
C GLU A 73 -10.73 -9.80 35.16
N ALA A 74 -9.63 -10.03 35.89
CA ALA A 74 -8.33 -10.39 35.31
C ALA A 74 -8.35 -11.69 34.50
N ASP A 75 -9.19 -12.66 34.87
CA ASP A 75 -9.28 -14.00 34.26
C ASP A 75 -10.71 -14.35 33.82
N ARG A 76 -11.51 -13.34 33.47
CA ARG A 76 -12.90 -13.56 33.08
C ARG A 76 -12.99 -14.11 31.66
N TRP A 77 -13.58 -15.28 31.49
CA TRP A 77 -13.92 -15.80 30.17
C TRP A 77 -14.99 -14.92 29.50
N VAL A 78 -14.72 -14.45 28.29
CA VAL A 78 -15.65 -13.61 27.54
C VAL A 78 -16.25 -14.42 26.40
N SER A 79 -17.57 -14.51 26.37
CA SER A 79 -18.30 -15.09 25.23
C SER A 79 -18.17 -14.15 24.04
N ARG A 80 -17.42 -14.57 23.01
CA ARG A 80 -17.44 -13.90 21.72
C ARG A 80 -18.63 -14.43 20.95
N GLY A 81 -19.54 -13.57 20.49
CA GLY A 81 -20.73 -13.96 19.74
C GLY A 81 -20.36 -14.92 18.61
N GLY A 82 -20.75 -16.20 18.75
CA GLY A 82 -20.23 -17.30 17.94
C GLY A 82 -19.82 -18.56 18.72
N GLY A 83 -20.39 -18.80 19.91
CA GLY A 83 -20.34 -20.12 20.57
C GLY A 83 -19.02 -20.52 21.23
N GLY A 84 -18.00 -19.65 21.27
CA GLY A 84 -16.71 -19.92 21.93
C GLY A 84 -16.48 -19.05 23.16
N LEU A 85 -16.17 -19.68 24.29
CA LEU A 85 -15.59 -19.03 25.48
C LEU A 85 -14.10 -18.82 25.19
N VAL A 86 -13.65 -17.56 25.12
CA VAL A 86 -12.24 -17.22 24.92
C VAL A 86 -11.66 -16.71 26.23
N GLU A 87 -10.52 -17.26 26.62
CA GLU A 87 -9.75 -16.79 27.76
C GLU A 87 -9.31 -15.34 27.52
N ASN A 88 -9.79 -14.42 28.36
CA ASN A 88 -9.53 -12.99 28.24
C ASN A 88 -8.69 -12.53 29.43
N SER A 89 -7.47 -13.06 29.52
CA SER A 89 -6.53 -12.66 30.58
C SER A 89 -6.00 -11.25 30.35
N GLU A 90 -5.72 -10.51 31.43
CA GLU A 90 -5.09 -9.18 31.36
C GLU A 90 -3.77 -9.19 30.57
N LEU A 91 -3.03 -10.29 30.62
CA LEU A 91 -1.80 -10.49 29.85
C LEU A 91 -2.08 -10.54 28.34
N ILE A 92 -3.12 -11.25 27.90
CA ILE A 92 -3.54 -11.26 26.49
C ILE A 92 -4.03 -9.87 26.06
N ARG A 93 -4.76 -9.16 26.92
CA ARG A 93 -5.25 -7.80 26.62
C ARG A 93 -4.09 -6.79 26.51
N SER A 94 -3.09 -6.88 27.38
CA SER A 94 -1.94 -5.98 27.33
C SER A 94 -1.05 -6.25 26.11
N GLN A 95 -0.82 -7.52 25.77
CA GLN A 95 -0.12 -7.91 24.55
C GLN A 95 -0.85 -7.40 23.29
N ARG A 96 -2.16 -7.59 23.20
CA ARG A 96 -2.96 -7.09 22.06
C ARG A 96 -2.96 -5.56 21.96
N ARG A 97 -2.95 -4.84 23.08
CA ARG A 97 -2.83 -3.37 23.09
C ARG A 97 -1.45 -2.90 22.59
N SER A 98 -0.39 -3.60 22.99
CA SER A 98 0.97 -3.32 22.48
C SER A 98 1.07 -3.58 20.98
N GLN A 99 0.52 -4.71 20.51
CA GLN A 99 0.54 -5.06 19.08
C GLN A 99 -0.25 -4.03 18.26
N LYS A 100 -1.46 -3.69 18.69
CA LYS A 100 -2.28 -2.68 18.00
C LYS A 100 -1.55 -1.33 17.89
N TRP A 101 -0.87 -0.91 18.95
CA TRP A 101 -0.11 0.35 18.93
C TRP A 101 1.09 0.28 17.97
N GLN A 102 1.80 -0.86 17.92
CA GLN A 102 2.88 -1.08 16.96
C GLN A 102 2.37 -1.10 15.51
N ASP A 103 1.24 -1.75 15.25
CA ASP A 103 0.63 -1.83 13.93
C ASP A 103 0.14 -0.45 13.46
N GLU A 104 -0.50 0.32 14.34
CA GLU A 104 -0.93 1.70 14.06
C GLU A 104 0.27 2.60 13.77
N TYR A 105 1.35 2.47 14.54
CA TYR A 105 2.58 3.23 14.33
C TYR A 105 3.24 2.89 12.99
N ALA A 106 3.36 1.60 12.66
CA ALA A 106 3.89 1.14 11.38
C ALA A 106 3.05 1.69 10.20
N THR A 107 1.72 1.66 10.33
CA THR A 107 0.81 2.21 9.31
C THR A 107 0.95 3.72 9.11
N ILE A 108 1.25 4.47 10.17
CA ILE A 108 1.47 5.91 10.08
C ILE A 108 2.81 6.20 9.39
N GLU A 109 3.86 5.44 9.71
CA GLU A 109 5.17 5.61 9.09
C GLU A 109 5.16 5.24 7.60
N THR A 110 4.46 4.17 7.19
CA THR A 110 4.32 3.86 5.75
C THR A 110 3.62 4.98 5.00
N LYS A 111 2.51 5.51 5.54
CA LYS A 111 1.81 6.65 4.93
C LYS A 111 2.70 7.88 4.77
N ARG A 112 3.56 8.17 5.76
CA ARG A 112 4.52 9.28 5.67
C ARG A 112 5.57 9.06 4.59
N ALA A 113 6.06 7.83 4.45
CA ALA A 113 6.99 7.47 3.39
C ALA A 113 6.33 7.63 2.01
N ASP A 114 5.10 7.14 1.84
CA ASP A 114 4.32 7.28 0.62
C ASP A 114 4.08 8.76 0.28
N ASP A 115 3.66 9.58 1.25
CA ASP A 115 3.47 11.03 1.06
C ASP A 115 4.77 11.75 0.65
N LYS A 116 5.93 11.28 1.14
CA LYS A 116 7.24 11.80 0.74
C LYS A 116 7.53 11.43 -0.72
N THR A 117 7.35 10.17 -1.10
CA THR A 117 7.56 9.73 -2.49
C THR A 117 6.64 10.44 -3.49
N ILE A 118 5.37 10.64 -3.13
CA ILE A 118 4.40 11.37 -3.96
C ILE A 118 4.86 12.82 -4.17
N ARG A 119 5.41 13.45 -3.13
CA ARG A 119 5.93 14.82 -3.22
C ARG A 119 7.15 14.91 -4.14
N GLU A 120 8.11 14.01 -3.98
CA GLU A 120 9.29 13.91 -4.84
C GLU A 120 8.89 13.68 -6.31
N LEU A 121 7.93 12.78 -6.56
CA LEU A 121 7.40 12.54 -7.91
C LEU A 121 6.73 13.79 -8.50
N ARG A 122 6.01 14.58 -7.71
CA ARG A 122 5.40 15.83 -8.17
C ARG A 122 6.44 16.89 -8.51
N GLU A 123 7.49 17.02 -7.71
CA GLU A 123 8.60 17.92 -7.98
C GLU A 123 9.32 17.50 -9.28
N ASN A 124 9.64 16.22 -9.43
CA ASN A 124 10.27 15.67 -10.64
C ASN A 124 9.38 15.83 -11.88
N TYR A 125 8.06 15.66 -11.76
CA TYR A 125 7.15 15.89 -12.87
C TYR A 125 7.11 17.37 -13.26
N SER A 126 7.16 18.28 -12.28
CA SER A 126 7.21 19.72 -12.54
C SER A 126 8.49 20.14 -13.24
N THR A 127 9.65 19.60 -12.84
CA THR A 127 10.93 19.89 -13.49
C THR A 127 10.94 19.35 -14.92
N LEU A 128 10.55 18.09 -15.11
CA LEU A 128 10.50 17.47 -16.43
C LEU A 128 9.55 18.21 -17.38
N ARG A 129 8.41 18.69 -16.87
CA ARG A 129 7.47 19.50 -17.64
C ARG A 129 8.10 20.82 -18.09
N HIS A 130 8.79 21.53 -17.21
CA HIS A 130 9.48 22.77 -17.58
C HIS A 130 10.60 22.53 -18.59
N GLU A 131 11.35 21.43 -18.46
CA GLU A 131 12.37 21.03 -19.45
C GLU A 131 11.74 20.73 -20.81
N PHE A 132 10.61 20.01 -20.83
CA PHE A 132 9.88 19.72 -22.06
C PHE A 132 9.37 21.00 -22.73
N GLU A 133 8.76 21.92 -21.97
CA GLU A 133 8.29 23.21 -22.47
C GLU A 133 9.47 24.06 -23.01
N ALA A 134 10.62 24.05 -22.33
CA ALA A 134 11.83 24.73 -22.80
C ALA A 134 12.40 24.12 -24.09
N LEU A 135 12.42 22.79 -24.20
CA LEU A 135 12.79 22.08 -25.43
C LEU A 135 11.81 22.40 -26.57
N GLN A 136 10.50 22.42 -26.30
CA GLN A 136 9.48 22.74 -27.29
C GLN A 136 9.64 24.18 -27.79
N GLN A 137 9.95 25.14 -26.92
CA GLN A 137 10.26 26.52 -27.30
C GLN A 137 11.56 26.62 -28.12
N ALA A 138 12.60 25.87 -27.76
CA ALA A 138 13.85 25.80 -28.51
C ALA A 138 13.67 25.16 -29.91
N MET A 139 12.81 24.14 -30.00
CA MET A 139 12.46 23.47 -31.26
C MET A 139 11.53 24.30 -32.14
N SER A 140 10.68 25.15 -31.56
CA SER A 140 9.88 26.11 -32.32
C SER A 140 10.72 27.16 -33.07
N GLY A 141 12.02 27.27 -32.77
CA GLY A 141 13.00 28.07 -33.54
C GLY A 141 13.75 27.28 -34.62
N ASN A 142 13.67 25.94 -34.64
CA ASN A 142 14.36 25.06 -35.58
C ASN A 142 13.33 24.10 -36.22
N SER A 143 12.71 24.54 -37.31
CA SER A 143 11.90 23.69 -38.20
C SER A 143 12.80 22.65 -38.89
N GLU A 144 13.16 21.56 -38.22
CA GLU A 144 13.64 20.33 -38.90
C GLU A 144 13.81 19.08 -38.02
N LEU A 145 13.19 19.00 -36.84
CA LEU A 145 13.26 17.79 -36.02
C LEU A 145 11.85 17.28 -35.69
N SER A 146 11.44 16.24 -36.43
CA SER A 146 10.21 15.49 -36.18
C SER A 146 10.25 14.82 -34.82
N VAL A 147 9.49 15.37 -33.87
CA VAL A 147 9.13 14.68 -32.63
C VAL A 147 8.28 13.45 -33.00
N PRO A 148 8.49 12.27 -32.39
CA PRO A 148 7.58 11.15 -32.56
C PRO A 148 6.18 11.59 -32.14
N VAL A 149 5.26 11.58 -33.09
CA VAL A 149 3.87 11.98 -32.87
C VAL A 149 3.30 11.08 -31.78
N LEU A 150 2.91 11.69 -30.66
CA LEU A 150 2.09 11.04 -29.65
C LEU A 150 0.75 10.73 -30.33
N GLU A 151 0.53 9.48 -30.75
CA GLU A 151 -0.73 9.09 -31.39
C GLU A 151 -1.87 9.34 -30.40
N GLU A 152 -2.84 10.16 -30.80
CA GLU A 152 -3.98 10.49 -29.95
C GLU A 152 -4.78 9.21 -29.63
N PRO A 153 -5.21 9.03 -28.36
CA PRO A 153 -5.88 7.80 -27.92
C PRO A 153 -7.21 7.53 -28.65
N GLU A 154 -7.81 8.54 -29.29
CA GLU A 154 -9.01 8.37 -30.12
C GLU A 154 -8.67 7.69 -31.46
N VAL A 155 -7.55 8.06 -32.09
CA VAL A 155 -7.07 7.44 -33.34
C VAL A 155 -6.75 5.96 -33.12
N LEU A 156 -6.11 5.65 -31.98
CA LEU A 156 -5.80 4.26 -31.60
C LEU A 156 -7.05 3.41 -31.36
N ARG A 157 -8.15 4.01 -30.89
CA ARG A 157 -9.43 3.32 -30.73
C ARG A 157 -10.09 3.03 -32.08
N GLU A 158 -10.13 4.02 -32.96
CA GLU A 158 -10.68 3.86 -34.31
C GLU A 158 -9.92 2.80 -35.11
N GLU A 159 -8.59 2.79 -34.99
CA GLU A 159 -7.75 1.78 -35.63
C GLU A 159 -7.95 0.38 -35.03
N ALA A 160 -8.09 0.28 -33.70
CA ALA A 160 -8.40 -0.98 -33.03
C ALA A 160 -9.77 -1.54 -33.45
N GLU A 161 -10.80 -0.69 -33.57
CA GLU A 161 -12.13 -1.07 -34.06
C GLU A 161 -12.05 -1.58 -35.50
N LYS A 162 -11.32 -0.88 -36.36
CA LYS A 162 -11.10 -1.31 -37.75
C LYS A 162 -10.40 -2.68 -37.83
N MET A 163 -9.44 -2.95 -36.95
CA MET A 163 -8.78 -4.27 -36.91
C MET A 163 -9.73 -5.39 -36.46
N ILE A 164 -10.68 -5.10 -35.56
CA ILE A 164 -11.73 -6.06 -35.18
C ILE A 164 -12.60 -6.39 -36.40
N GLU A 165 -13.06 -5.36 -37.14
CA GLU A 165 -13.92 -5.55 -38.31
C GLU A 165 -13.23 -6.32 -39.45
N GLN A 166 -11.94 -6.08 -39.64
CA GLN A 166 -11.17 -6.67 -40.73
C GLN A 166 -10.58 -8.05 -40.39
N HIS A 167 -10.60 -8.45 -39.12
CA HIS A 167 -9.98 -9.69 -38.62
C HIS A 167 -8.54 -9.89 -39.14
N THR A 168 -7.78 -8.80 -39.23
CA THR A 168 -6.40 -8.81 -39.71
C THR A 168 -5.51 -9.60 -38.76
N ALA A 169 -4.71 -10.52 -39.32
CA ALA A 169 -3.65 -11.17 -38.56
C ALA A 169 -2.61 -10.12 -38.16
N CYS A 170 -2.22 -10.12 -36.90
CA CYS A 170 -1.25 -9.20 -36.32
C CYS A 170 -0.26 -9.94 -35.41
N ASP A 171 0.86 -9.27 -35.13
CA ASP A 171 1.89 -9.77 -34.24
C ASP A 171 1.59 -9.40 -32.77
N LEU A 172 2.32 -10.02 -31.85
CA LEU A 172 2.16 -9.80 -30.41
C LEU A 172 2.39 -8.33 -30.02
N ALA A 173 3.33 -7.65 -30.67
CA ALA A 173 3.62 -6.23 -30.43
C ALA A 173 2.41 -5.35 -30.80
N THR A 174 1.77 -5.61 -31.93
CA THR A 174 0.51 -4.93 -32.31
C THR A 174 -0.59 -5.24 -31.30
N VAL A 175 -0.71 -6.49 -30.86
CA VAL A 175 -1.67 -6.85 -29.80
C VAL A 175 -1.42 -6.02 -28.54
N ALA A 176 -0.17 -5.95 -28.07
CA ALA A 176 0.19 -5.19 -26.88
C ALA A 176 -0.07 -3.68 -27.02
N LYS A 177 0.10 -3.13 -28.23
CA LYS A 177 -0.19 -1.72 -28.55
C LYS A 177 -1.69 -1.41 -28.42
N TYR A 178 -2.55 -2.22 -29.05
CA TYR A 178 -3.97 -1.87 -29.21
C TYR A 178 -4.91 -2.46 -28.15
N VAL A 179 -4.50 -3.50 -27.41
CA VAL A 179 -5.41 -4.21 -26.48
C VAL A 179 -6.07 -3.31 -25.43
N ARG A 180 -5.41 -2.22 -25.04
CA ARG A 180 -5.95 -1.24 -24.07
C ARG A 180 -7.11 -0.39 -24.60
N TYR A 181 -7.17 -0.25 -25.91
CA TYR A 181 -8.10 0.62 -26.61
C TYR A 181 -9.29 -0.14 -27.18
N LEU A 182 -9.32 -1.46 -27.03
CA LEU A 182 -10.41 -2.29 -27.53
C LEU A 182 -11.73 -2.01 -26.78
N PRO A 183 -12.87 -2.07 -27.48
CA PRO A 183 -14.18 -1.93 -26.87
C PRO A 183 -14.49 -3.05 -25.87
N LEU A 184 -15.38 -2.75 -24.92
CA LEU A 184 -15.89 -3.72 -23.95
C LEU A 184 -16.58 -4.87 -24.71
N ALA A 185 -16.19 -6.11 -24.40
CA ALA A 185 -16.56 -7.36 -25.12
C ALA A 185 -15.67 -7.75 -26.32
N SER A 186 -14.50 -7.16 -26.48
CA SER A 186 -13.51 -7.66 -27.43
C SER A 186 -12.69 -8.83 -26.86
N CYS A 187 -12.17 -9.68 -27.73
CA CYS A 187 -11.23 -10.75 -27.41
C CYS A 187 -10.05 -10.75 -28.39
N ILE A 188 -8.92 -11.28 -27.92
CA ILE A 188 -7.78 -11.64 -28.76
C ILE A 188 -7.98 -13.10 -29.14
N VAL A 189 -7.99 -13.39 -30.43
CA VAL A 189 -8.09 -14.74 -30.98
C VAL A 189 -6.69 -15.15 -31.41
N CYS A 190 -6.18 -16.23 -30.82
CA CYS A 190 -4.94 -16.86 -31.21
C CYS A 190 -5.29 -18.02 -32.15
N ARG A 191 -4.82 -17.96 -33.40
CA ARG A 191 -5.09 -18.97 -34.43
C ARG A 191 -3.81 -19.72 -34.79
N GLN A 192 -3.94 -21.04 -34.83
CA GLN A 192 -2.98 -21.97 -35.38
C GLN A 192 -3.71 -22.94 -36.32
N PRO A 193 -3.02 -23.69 -37.18
CA PRO A 193 -3.67 -24.56 -38.17
C PRO A 193 -4.70 -25.54 -37.58
N HIS A 194 -4.48 -26.00 -36.35
CA HIS A 194 -5.31 -27.00 -35.67
C HIS A 194 -5.91 -26.52 -34.34
N HIS A 195 -5.54 -25.33 -33.90
CA HIS A 195 -5.87 -24.82 -32.57
C HIS A 195 -6.42 -23.39 -32.66
N THR A 196 -7.35 -23.07 -31.77
CA THR A 196 -7.87 -21.71 -31.63
C THR A 196 -8.17 -21.46 -30.18
N ALA A 197 -7.58 -20.39 -29.64
CA ALA A 197 -7.83 -19.95 -28.28
C ALA A 197 -8.30 -18.50 -28.27
N THR A 198 -9.14 -18.15 -27.31
CA THR A 198 -9.68 -16.79 -27.16
C THR A 198 -9.30 -16.23 -25.80
N ILE A 199 -8.58 -15.13 -25.79
CA ILE A 199 -8.18 -14.40 -24.59
C ILE A 199 -9.12 -13.19 -24.43
N PRO A 200 -9.85 -13.06 -23.32
CA PRO A 200 -10.75 -11.93 -23.12
C PRO A 200 -9.93 -10.64 -23.01
N ALA A 201 -10.18 -9.68 -23.92
CA ALA A 201 -9.52 -8.37 -23.92
C ALA A 201 -10.22 -7.40 -22.95
N SER A 202 -10.51 -7.87 -21.73
CA SER A 202 -11.23 -7.05 -20.77
C SER A 202 -10.38 -5.87 -20.32
N SER A 203 -10.97 -4.68 -20.29
CA SER A 203 -10.30 -3.46 -19.84
C SER A 203 -9.73 -3.62 -18.42
N ARG A 204 -10.31 -4.48 -17.56
CA ARG A 204 -9.78 -4.76 -16.23
C ARG A 204 -8.42 -5.45 -16.22
N LEU A 205 -8.11 -6.27 -17.23
CA LEU A 205 -6.84 -6.99 -17.31
C LEU A 205 -5.70 -6.12 -17.83
N PHE A 206 -6.00 -5.10 -18.62
CA PHE A 206 -4.99 -4.32 -19.36
C PHE A 206 -4.98 -2.81 -19.04
N ALA A 207 -6.01 -2.29 -18.35
CA ALA A 207 -6.06 -0.88 -17.96
C ALA A 207 -4.94 -0.52 -16.98
N GLY A 208 -4.23 0.56 -17.26
CA GLY A 208 -3.16 1.08 -16.41
C GLY A 208 -1.84 0.31 -16.46
N LYS A 209 -1.77 -0.82 -17.20
CA LYS A 209 -0.52 -1.57 -17.40
C LYS A 209 0.41 -0.85 -18.39
N THR A 210 1.71 -1.07 -18.30
CA THR A 210 2.71 -0.64 -19.31
C THR A 210 2.82 -1.64 -20.46
N LEU A 211 3.43 -1.26 -21.60
CA LEU A 211 3.48 -2.15 -22.79
C LEU A 211 4.20 -3.46 -22.44
N ALA A 212 5.32 -3.36 -21.74
CA ALA A 212 6.09 -4.51 -21.26
C ALA A 212 5.29 -5.41 -20.28
N GLU A 213 4.46 -4.83 -19.41
CA GLU A 213 3.59 -5.62 -18.52
C GLU A 213 2.49 -6.37 -19.28
N ILE A 214 2.02 -5.80 -20.39
CA ILE A 214 1.04 -6.46 -21.26
C ILE A 214 1.69 -7.61 -22.03
N GLU A 215 2.85 -7.38 -22.62
CA GLU A 215 3.64 -8.42 -23.30
C GLU A 215 3.93 -9.58 -22.34
N LEU A 216 4.45 -9.29 -21.14
CA LEU A 216 4.71 -10.31 -20.13
C LEU A 216 3.46 -11.09 -19.73
N PHE A 217 2.31 -10.41 -19.63
CA PHE A 217 1.04 -11.06 -19.31
C PHE A 217 0.58 -12.00 -20.43
N LEU A 218 0.67 -11.55 -21.69
CA LEU A 218 0.30 -12.36 -22.85
C LEU A 218 1.25 -13.56 -23.00
N ASP A 219 2.56 -13.37 -22.83
CA ASP A 219 3.54 -14.45 -22.82
C ASP A 219 3.23 -15.51 -21.77
N LEU A 220 2.91 -15.08 -20.54
CA LEU A 220 2.54 -16.02 -19.47
C LEU A 220 1.25 -16.77 -19.81
N TYR A 221 0.26 -16.08 -20.38
CA TYR A 221 -1.01 -16.69 -20.76
C TYR A 221 -0.82 -17.73 -21.88
N LEU A 222 0.00 -17.41 -22.88
CA LEU A 222 0.31 -18.34 -23.98
C LEU A 222 1.04 -19.59 -23.48
N ARG A 223 1.95 -19.47 -22.51
CA ARG A 223 2.59 -20.63 -21.87
C ARG A 223 1.59 -21.52 -21.13
N VAL A 224 0.59 -20.96 -20.47
CA VAL A 224 -0.46 -21.77 -19.83
C VAL A 224 -1.27 -22.52 -20.89
N LEU A 225 -1.60 -21.88 -22.01
CA LEU A 225 -2.31 -22.53 -23.11
C LEU A 225 -1.48 -23.65 -23.78
N ASP A 226 -0.16 -23.50 -23.82
CA ASP A 226 0.79 -24.50 -24.28
C ASP A 226 0.83 -25.72 -23.34
N GLU A 227 0.93 -25.48 -22.03
CA GLU A 227 0.88 -26.53 -21.01
C GLU A 227 -0.46 -27.31 -21.01
N ASP A 228 -1.56 -26.62 -21.29
CA ASP A 228 -2.90 -27.21 -21.42
C ASP A 228 -3.11 -27.93 -22.78
N GLY A 229 -2.13 -27.90 -23.69
CA GLY A 229 -2.21 -28.47 -25.04
C GLY A 229 -3.25 -27.79 -25.94
N THR A 230 -3.63 -26.56 -25.58
CA THR A 230 -4.63 -25.77 -26.31
C THR A 230 -3.99 -24.98 -27.45
N LEU A 231 -2.71 -24.62 -27.34
CA LEU A 231 -1.86 -24.06 -28.39
C LEU A 231 -0.49 -24.79 -28.36
N ASP A 232 0.31 -24.62 -29.40
CA ASP A 232 1.71 -25.09 -29.45
C ASP A 232 2.65 -23.91 -29.71
N LEU A 233 3.47 -23.53 -28.73
CA LEU A 233 4.39 -22.38 -28.88
C LEU A 233 5.51 -22.60 -29.92
N GLU A 234 5.75 -23.83 -30.38
CA GLU A 234 6.70 -24.13 -31.46
C GLU A 234 6.14 -23.79 -32.85
N GLU A 235 4.81 -23.70 -32.99
CA GLU A 235 4.13 -23.32 -34.22
C GLU A 235 3.85 -21.81 -34.31
N PRO A 236 3.84 -21.21 -35.52
CA PRO A 236 3.52 -19.80 -35.69
C PRO A 236 2.07 -19.52 -35.24
N ILE A 237 1.90 -18.50 -34.39
CA ILE A 237 0.59 -18.05 -33.89
C ILE A 237 0.20 -16.77 -34.62
N ASP A 238 -0.95 -16.79 -35.29
CA ASP A 238 -1.57 -15.59 -35.81
C ASP A 238 -2.52 -15.01 -34.76
N PHE A 239 -2.32 -13.76 -34.36
CA PHE A 239 -3.25 -13.06 -33.49
C PHE A 239 -4.24 -12.26 -34.31
N CYS A 240 -5.50 -12.19 -33.89
CA CYS A 240 -6.44 -11.22 -34.42
C CYS A 240 -7.42 -10.76 -33.35
N PHE A 241 -8.09 -9.63 -33.56
CA PHE A 241 -9.13 -9.16 -32.66
C PHE A 241 -10.51 -9.62 -33.13
N GLY A 242 -11.38 -9.91 -32.17
CA GLY A 242 -12.76 -10.32 -32.41
C GLY A 242 -13.71 -9.80 -31.35
N LEU A 243 -15.00 -9.92 -31.62
CA LEU A 243 -16.05 -9.73 -30.62
C LEU A 243 -16.29 -11.07 -29.91
N GLY A 244 -16.27 -11.06 -28.58
CA GLY A 244 -16.48 -12.22 -27.71
C GLY A 244 -17.93 -12.46 -27.33
#